data_AF-A0AAU2HRG4-F1
#
_entry.id   AF-A0AAU2HRG4-F1
#
_cell.length_a   1.000
_cell.length_b   1.000
_cell.length_c   1.000
_cell.angle_alpha   90.00
_cell.angle_beta   90.00
_cell.angle_gamma   90.00
#
_symmetry.space_group_name_H-M   'P 1'
#
loop_
_entity.id
_entity.type
_entity.pdbx_description
1 polymer ?
#
loop_
_entity_poly.entity_id
_entity_poly.type
_entity_poly.pdbx_seq_one_letter_code
_entity_poly.pdbx_strand_id
1 'polypeptide(L)'
;MATTTIQVPKETRDHLAQLAKERGLSLGQLVDQLAAQQPTAAQIAERVATTRRVLRERMGCTLTDEEFEQGPNVLANVYAMAAEKMHAGRDKAA
;
A
#
# COMPACT_ATOMS: atom_id res chain seq x y z
N MET A 1 7.80 -16.36 -16.40
CA MET A 1 7.15 -16.20 -15.08
C MET A 1 6.23 -17.40 -14.86
N ALA A 2 6.34 -18.08 -13.72
CA ALA A 2 5.51 -19.24 -13.45
C ALA A 2 4.06 -18.78 -13.19
N THR A 3 3.13 -19.22 -14.03
CA THR A 3 1.70 -18.97 -13.83
C THR A 3 1.14 -20.03 -12.89
N THR A 4 0.57 -19.59 -11.77
CA THR A 4 -0.13 -20.46 -10.81
C THR A 4 -1.61 -20.16 -10.86
N THR A 5 -2.43 -21.20 -10.82
CA THR A 5 -3.89 -21.07 -10.70
C THR A 5 -4.28 -21.03 -9.22
N ILE A 6 -5.04 -20.01 -8.83
CA ILE A 6 -5.67 -19.93 -7.50
C ILE A 6 -7.17 -20.24 -7.63
N GLN A 7 -7.71 -20.96 -6.66
CA GLN A 7 -9.15 -21.19 -6.56
C GLN A 7 -9.77 -20.06 -5.75
N VAL A 8 -10.81 -19.43 -6.29
CA VAL A 8 -11.55 -18.36 -5.61
C VAL A 8 -13.05 -18.63 -5.72
N PRO A 9 -13.87 -18.18 -4.74
CA PRO A 9 -15.31 -18.25 -4.86
C PRO A 9 -15.81 -17.56 -6.13
N LYS A 10 -16.90 -18.08 -6.71
CA LYS A 10 -17.50 -17.54 -7.94
C LYS A 10 -17.84 -16.05 -7.80
N GLU A 11 -18.39 -15.68 -6.65
CA GLU A 11 -18.74 -14.29 -6.33
C GLU A 11 -17.50 -13.38 -6.34
N THR A 12 -16.39 -13.80 -5.72
CA THR A 12 -15.13 -13.05 -5.73
C THR A 12 -14.58 -12.89 -7.15
N ARG A 13 -14.62 -13.96 -7.96
CA ARG A 13 -14.21 -13.90 -9.38
C ARG A 13 -15.05 -12.90 -10.16
N ASP A 14 -16.37 -12.94 -10.01
CA ASP A 14 -17.28 -12.09 -10.76
C ASP A 14 -17.11 -10.61 -10.34
N HIS A 15 -16.88 -10.35 -9.04
CA HIS A 15 -16.53 -9.03 -8.54
C HIS A 15 -15.20 -8.51 -9.11
N LEU A 16 -14.14 -9.33 -9.09
CA LEU A 16 -12.84 -8.96 -9.67
C LEU A 16 -12.92 -8.76 -11.18
N ALA A 17 -13.75 -9.54 -11.89
CA ALA A 17 -13.95 -9.39 -13.33
C ALA A 17 -14.63 -8.05 -13.66
N GLN A 18 -15.61 -7.65 -12.87
CA GLN A 18 -16.27 -6.35 -13.01
C GLN A 18 -15.28 -5.19 -12.75
N LEU A 19 -14.49 -5.27 -11.68
CA LEU A 19 -13.45 -4.28 -11.37
C LEU A 19 -12.39 -4.18 -12.47
N ALA A 20 -11.98 -5.32 -13.04
CA ALA A 20 -11.01 -5.36 -14.12
C ALA A 20 -11.58 -4.66 -15.37
N LYS A 21 -12.85 -4.93 -15.70
CA LYS A 21 -13.56 -4.29 -16.81
C LYS A 21 -13.68 -2.77 -16.64
N GLU A 22 -14.04 -2.30 -15.44
CA GLU A 22 -14.12 -0.86 -15.13
C GLU A 22 -12.79 -0.14 -15.26
N ARG A 23 -11.68 -0.83 -14.97
CA ARG A 23 -10.33 -0.30 -15.06
C ARG A 23 -9.66 -0.53 -16.42
N GLY A 24 -10.33 -1.22 -17.35
CA GLY A 24 -9.76 -1.60 -18.65
C GLY A 24 -8.57 -2.56 -18.54
N LEU A 25 -8.52 -3.36 -17.48
CA LEU A 25 -7.44 -4.32 -17.19
C LEU A 25 -7.92 -5.75 -17.38
N SER A 26 -6.99 -6.68 -17.59
CA SER A 26 -7.28 -8.11 -17.44
C SER A 26 -7.34 -8.52 -15.96
N LEU A 27 -8.00 -9.64 -15.66
CA LEU A 27 -8.11 -10.15 -14.30
C LEU A 27 -6.73 -10.39 -13.67
N GLY A 28 -5.78 -10.94 -14.44
CA GLY A 28 -4.40 -11.15 -13.99
C GLY A 28 -3.70 -9.83 -13.66
N GLN A 29 -3.82 -8.83 -14.53
CA GLN A 29 -3.24 -7.49 -14.29
C GLN A 29 -3.84 -6.81 -13.06
N LEU A 30 -5.13 -6.99 -12.80
CA LEU A 30 -5.76 -6.47 -11.60
C LEU A 30 -5.18 -7.13 -10.34
N VAL A 31 -5.02 -8.45 -10.35
CA VAL A 31 -4.43 -9.21 -9.23
C VAL A 31 -2.98 -8.79 -9.00
N ASP A 32 -2.19 -8.63 -10.06
CA ASP A 32 -0.80 -8.15 -9.96
C ASP A 32 -0.73 -6.75 -9.36
N GLN A 33 -1.63 -5.83 -9.76
CA GLN A 33 -1.71 -4.49 -9.17
C GLN A 33 -2.11 -4.52 -7.70
N LEU A 34 -3.06 -5.38 -7.32
CA LEU A 34 -3.47 -5.53 -5.92
C LEU A 34 -2.31 -6.09 -5.07
N ALA A 35 -1.58 -7.06 -5.59
CA ALA A 35 -0.40 -7.60 -4.93
C ALA A 35 0.71 -6.54 -4.78
N ALA A 36 0.93 -5.72 -5.81
CA ALA A 36 1.91 -4.63 -5.76
C ALA A 36 1.54 -3.51 -4.77
N GLN A 37 0.25 -3.28 -4.53
CA GLN A 37 -0.24 -2.29 -3.58
C GLN A 37 -0.19 -2.77 -2.12
N GLN A 38 -0.17 -4.08 -1.90
CA GLN A 38 -0.17 -4.71 -0.58
C GLN A 38 1.15 -5.46 -0.35
N PRO A 39 2.28 -4.75 -0.21
CA PRO A 39 3.56 -5.39 0.08
C PRO A 39 3.48 -6.14 1.41
N THR A 40 4.18 -7.26 1.51
CA THR A 40 4.24 -8.03 2.75
C THR A 40 5.03 -7.26 3.82
N ALA A 41 4.81 -7.59 5.10
CA ALA A 41 5.55 -6.96 6.19
C ALA A 41 7.08 -7.05 6.01
N ALA A 42 7.58 -8.17 5.49
CA ALA A 42 9.00 -8.36 5.19
C ALA A 42 9.49 -7.41 4.07
N GLN A 43 8.72 -7.26 3.00
CA GLN A 43 9.06 -6.34 1.90
C GLN A 43 9.01 -4.88 2.35
N ILE A 44 8.06 -4.53 3.24
CA ILE A 44 8.00 -3.21 3.86
C ILE A 44 9.27 -2.96 4.69
N ALA A 45 9.66 -3.91 5.54
CA ALA A 45 10.87 -3.79 6.37
C ALA A 45 12.14 -3.63 5.52
N GLU A 46 12.27 -4.40 4.44
CA GLU A 46 13.39 -4.29 3.49
C GLU A 46 13.41 -2.92 2.79
N ARG A 47 12.24 -2.42 2.35
CA ARG A 47 12.12 -1.08 1.77
C ARG A 47 12.51 0.01 2.76
N VAL A 48 12.08 -0.11 4.03
CA VAL A 48 12.46 0.83 5.09
C VAL A 48 13.97 0.81 5.31
N ALA A 49 14.58 -0.37 5.46
CA ALA A 49 16.02 -0.52 5.63
C ALA A 49 16.80 0.08 4.45
N THR A 50 16.37 -0.20 3.21
CA THR A 50 16.98 0.35 2.00
C THR A 50 16.85 1.87 1.95
N THR A 51 15.67 2.40 2.30
CA THR A 51 15.43 3.85 2.33
C THR A 51 16.30 4.52 3.39
N ARG A 52 16.41 3.95 4.59
CA ARG A 52 17.30 4.45 5.66
C ARG A 52 18.75 4.49 5.22
N ARG A 53 19.23 3.44 4.54
CA ARG A 53 20.58 3.41 3.98
C ARG A 53 20.78 4.54 2.95
N VAL A 54 19.86 4.70 2.00
CA VAL A 54 19.94 5.76 0.98
C VAL A 54 19.90 7.16 1.62
N LEU A 55 19.08 7.37 2.66
CA LEU A 55 19.03 8.65 3.38
C LEU A 55 20.37 8.98 4.07
N ARG A 56 21.02 7.98 4.66
CA ARG A 56 22.35 8.14 5.30
C ARG A 56 23.44 8.40 4.27
N GLU A 57 23.52 7.55 3.25
CA GLU A 57 24.59 7.59 2.25
C GLU A 57 24.49 8.80 1.31
N ARG A 58 23.27 9.16 0.90
CA ARG A 58 23.05 10.14 -0.17
C ARG A 58 22.57 11.50 0.31
N MET A 59 21.88 11.56 1.45
CA MET A 59 21.35 12.82 2.00
C MET A 59 22.06 13.26 3.28
N GLY A 60 23.07 12.51 3.76
CA GLY A 60 23.81 12.84 4.97
C GLY A 60 22.95 12.82 6.24
N CYS A 61 21.88 12.03 6.25
CA CYS A 61 20.98 11.94 7.39
C CYS A 61 21.70 11.33 8.60
N THR A 62 21.79 12.09 9.70
CA THR A 62 22.44 11.65 10.95
C THR A 62 21.48 10.99 11.93
N LEU A 63 20.20 10.86 11.58
CA LEU A 63 19.19 10.25 12.44
C LEU A 63 19.50 8.76 12.65
N THR A 64 19.55 8.38 13.92
CA THR A 64 19.73 7.02 14.39
C THR A 64 18.48 6.18 14.12
N ASP A 65 18.62 4.85 14.14
CA ASP A 65 17.47 3.97 13.94
C ASP A 65 16.39 4.15 15.01
N GLU A 66 16.78 4.45 16.27
CA GLU A 66 15.86 4.77 17.36
C GLU A 66 15.10 6.08 17.12
N GLU A 67 15.75 7.13 16.60
CA GLU A 67 15.07 8.39 16.26
C GLU A 67 14.14 8.24 15.04
N PHE A 68 14.42 7.30 14.13
CA PHE A 68 13.49 6.94 13.07
C PHE A 68 12.29 6.13 13.57
N GLU A 69 12.48 5.27 14.58
CA GLU A 69 11.39 4.49 15.22
C GLU A 69 10.54 5.35 16.17
N GLN A 70 11.16 6.31 16.86
CA GLN A 70 10.49 7.29 17.73
C GLN A 70 9.97 8.52 16.97
N GLY A 71 10.40 8.69 15.72
CA GLY A 71 9.91 9.75 14.85
C GLY A 71 8.39 9.68 14.77
N PRO A 72 7.67 10.82 14.76
CA PRO A 72 6.23 10.79 14.60
C PRO A 72 5.92 9.97 13.36
N ASN A 73 4.98 9.02 13.46
CA ASN A 73 4.61 8.18 12.34
C ASN A 73 3.86 9.03 11.32
N VAL A 74 4.61 9.87 10.59
CA VAL A 74 4.09 10.95 9.75
C VAL A 74 3.14 10.35 8.72
N LEU A 75 3.44 9.15 8.22
CA LEU A 75 2.57 8.43 7.31
C LEU A 75 1.27 7.99 7.98
N ALA A 76 1.31 7.39 9.18
CA ALA A 76 0.09 7.02 9.91
C ALA A 76 -0.75 8.25 10.29
N ASN A 77 -0.12 9.36 10.66
CA ASN A 77 -0.79 10.62 10.95
C ASN A 77 -1.42 11.22 9.69
N VAL A 78 -0.74 11.15 8.54
CA VAL A 78 -1.28 11.57 7.24
C VAL A 78 -2.46 10.70 6.82
N TYR A 79 -2.38 9.38 7.00
CA TYR A 79 -3.50 8.48 6.75
C TYR A 79 -4.67 8.71 7.71
N ALA A 80 -4.41 8.95 8.99
CA ALA A 80 -5.43 9.29 9.97
C ALA A 80 -6.13 10.62 9.60
N MET A 81 -5.37 11.66 9.25
CA MET A 81 -5.92 12.94 8.78
C MET A 81 -6.72 12.79 7.48
N ALA A 82 -6.28 11.91 6.56
CA ALA A 82 -7.02 11.63 5.33
C ALA A 82 -8.33 10.89 5.62
N ALA A 83 -8.32 9.91 6.52
CA ALA A 83 -9.52 9.19 6.96
C ALA A 83 -10.52 10.11 7.66
N GLU A 84 -10.06 10.98 8.56
CA GLU A 84 -10.91 11.98 9.24
C GLU A 84 -11.56 12.95 8.25
N LYS A 85 -10.80 13.43 7.25
CA LYS A 85 -11.37 14.29 6.19
C LYS A 85 -12.40 13.57 5.33
N MET A 86 -12.22 12.27 5.07
CA MET A 86 -13.21 11.46 4.35
C MET A 86 -14.50 11.23 5.15
N HIS A 87 -14.41 11.08 6.48
CA HIS A 87 -15.58 10.98 7.34
C HIS A 87 -16.33 12.32 7.49
N ALA A 88 -15.60 13.43 7.70
CA ALA A 88 -16.18 14.76 7.80
C ALA A 88 -16.84 15.25 6.50
N GLY A 89 -16.37 14.78 5.34
CA GLY A 89 -17.01 15.04 4.05
C GLY A 89 -18.33 14.27 3.84
N ARG A 90 -18.53 13.16 4.55
CA ARG A 90 -19.77 12.36 4.52
C ARG A 90 -20.87 12.95 5.41
N ASP A 91 -20.51 13.50 6.57
CA ASP A 91 -21.48 14.17 7.47
C ASP A 91 -21.99 15.52 6.93
N LYS A 92 -21.21 16.20 6.08
CA LYS A 92 -21.64 17.46 5.44
C LYS A 92 -22.52 17.28 4.19
N ALA A 93 -22.73 16.04 3.75
CA ALA A 93 -23.53 15.70 2.57
C ALA A 93 -24.89 15.07 2.93
N ALA A 94 -25.28 15.08 4.20
CA ALA A 94 -26.57 14.63 4.72
C ALA A 94 -27.44 15.81 5.17
#